data_AF-A0A1J3F2W4-F1
#
_entry.id   AF-A0A1J3F2W4-F1
#
_cell.length_a   1.000
_cell.length_b   1.000
_cell.length_c   1.000
_cell.angle_alpha   90.00
_cell.angle_beta   90.00
_cell.angle_gamma   90.00
#
_symmetry.space_group_name_H-M   'P 1'
#
loop_
_entity.id
_entity.type
_entity.pdbx_description
1 polymer ?
#
loop_
_entity_poly.entity_id
_entity_poly.type
_entity_poly.pdbx_seq_one_letter_code
_entity_poly.pdbx_strand_id
1 'polypeptide(L)'
;MNFGFVMGVSGIMILSHAAYSTIQYRGVLKIMEEEFYGPPMNVVLELILGLAACMWAALTLPRNFSSIHPVTDQNSSMYWEP
;
A
#
# COMPACT_ATOMS: atom_id res chain seq x y z
N MET A 1 -1.77 -0.98 18.78
CA MET A 1 -1.10 -1.12 17.47
C MET A 1 -1.54 0.03 16.58
N ASN A 2 -0.63 0.62 15.79
CA ASN A 2 -0.99 1.68 14.85
C ASN A 2 -1.91 1.08 13.76
N PHE A 3 -3.08 1.67 13.56
CA PHE A 3 -4.09 1.18 12.62
C PHE A 3 -3.53 1.05 11.18
N GLY A 4 -2.65 1.97 10.78
CA GLY A 4 -1.97 1.91 9.48
C GLY A 4 -1.07 0.68 9.32
N PHE A 5 -0.45 0.21 10.40
CA PHE A 5 0.39 -1.00 10.38
C PHE A 5 -0.44 -2.26 10.15
N VAL A 6 -1.62 -2.37 10.80
CA VAL A 6 -2.53 -3.52 10.62
C VAL A 6 -3.12 -3.55 9.21
N MET A 7 -3.48 -2.39 8.66
CA MET A 7 -3.92 -2.24 7.27
C MET A 7 -2.82 -2.62 6.28
N GLY A 8 -1.56 -2.27 6.56
CA GLY A 8 -0.42 -2.65 5.72
C GLY A 8 -0.17 -4.17 5.69
N VAL A 9 -0.14 -4.81 6.86
CA VAL A 9 0.12 -6.27 6.96
C VAL A 9 -0.99 -7.07 6.28
N SER A 10 -2.26 -6.69 6.48
CA SER A 10 -3.39 -7.34 5.81
C SER A 10 -3.37 -7.14 4.29
N GLY A 11 -2.99 -5.95 3.81
CA GLY A 11 -2.80 -5.68 2.38
C GLY A 11 -1.76 -6.60 1.72
N ILE A 12 -0.60 -6.79 2.35
CA ILE A 12 0.47 -7.67 1.82
C ILE A 12 0.02 -9.12 1.79
N MET A 13 -0.64 -9.60 2.84
CA MET A 13 -1.16 -10.98 2.91
C MET A 13 -2.16 -11.26 1.76
N ILE A 14 -3.08 -10.33 1.50
CA ILE A 14 -4.05 -10.42 0.40
C ILE A 14 -3.33 -10.39 -0.96
N LEU A 15 -2.31 -9.54 -1.11
CA LEU A 15 -1.53 -9.46 -2.35
C LEU A 15 -0.77 -10.76 -2.64
N SER A 16 -0.20 -11.40 -1.61
CA SER A 16 0.44 -12.71 -1.72
C SER A 16 -0.55 -13.80 -2.13
N HIS A 17 -1.76 -13.78 -1.57
CA HIS A 17 -2.83 -14.72 -1.95
C HIS A 17 -3.24 -14.55 -3.42
N ALA A 18 -3.47 -13.32 -3.87
CA ALA A 18 -3.82 -13.01 -5.26
C ALA A 18 -2.70 -13.40 -6.25
N ALA A 19 -1.43 -13.16 -5.87
CA ALA A 19 -0.27 -13.56 -6.67
C ALA A 19 -0.16 -15.09 -6.78
N TYR A 20 -0.33 -15.81 -5.67
CA TYR A 20 -0.32 -17.27 -5.66
C TYR A 20 -1.44 -17.85 -6.52
N SER A 21 -2.67 -17.33 -6.38
CA SER A 21 -3.82 -17.76 -7.17
C SER A 21 -3.61 -17.53 -8.67
N THR A 22 -3.01 -16.40 -9.06
CA THR A 22 -2.66 -16.12 -10.46
C THR A 22 -1.62 -17.10 -11.00
N ILE A 23 -0.55 -17.40 -10.24
CA ILE A 23 0.51 -18.33 -10.67
C ILE A 23 -0.04 -19.76 -10.78
N GLN A 24 -0.84 -20.19 -9.81
CA GLN A 24 -1.48 -21.52 -9.83
C GLN A 24 -2.44 -21.64 -11.01
N TYR A 25 -3.24 -20.62 -11.29
CA TYR A 25 -4.13 -20.58 -12.45
C TYR A 25 -3.36 -20.70 -13.77
N ARG A 26 -2.20 -20.03 -13.91
CA ARG A 26 -1.31 -20.21 -15.08
C ARG A 26 -0.76 -21.63 -15.20
N GLY A 27 -0.43 -22.26 -14.07
CA GLY A 27 0.05 -23.64 -14.02
C GLY A 27 -1.00 -24.64 -14.50
N VAL A 28 -2.25 -24.47 -14.03
CA VAL A 28 -3.37 -25.32 -14.45
C VAL A 28 -3.68 -25.13 -15.93
N LEU A 29 -3.73 -23.89 -16.45
CA LEU A 29 -3.98 -23.66 -17.88
C LEU A 29 -2.89 -24.26 -18.79
N LYS A 30 -1.63 -24.23 -18.35
CA LYS A 30 -0.53 -24.90 -19.08
C LYS A 30 -0.66 -26.43 -19.14
N ILE A 31 -1.35 -27.04 -18.18
CA ILE A 31 -1.60 -28.48 -18.13
C ILE A 31 -2.82 -28.86 -18.98
N MET A 32 -3.79 -27.95 -19.14
CA MET A 32 -5.05 -28.21 -19.84
C MET A 32 -5.02 -27.85 -21.34
N GLU A 33 -3.89 -27.35 -21.87
CA GLU A 33 -3.73 -26.92 -23.28
C GLU A 33 -4.79 -25.90 -23.79
N GLU A 34 -5.47 -25.19 -22.89
CA GLU A 34 -6.46 -24.18 -23.27
C GLU A 34 -5.82 -22.82 -23.60
N GLU A 35 -6.37 -22.12 -24.60
CA GLU A 35 -5.95 -20.76 -24.97
C GLU A 35 -6.19 -19.80 -23.79
N PHE A 36 -5.18 -18.98 -23.50
CA PHE A 36 -5.12 -18.16 -22.29
C PHE A 36 -6.05 -16.95 -22.39
N TYR A 37 -7.34 -17.11 -22.06
CA TYR A 37 -8.33 -16.01 -22.13
C TYR A 37 -8.12 -14.88 -21.09
N GLY A 38 -7.33 -15.13 -20.04
CA GLY A 38 -6.95 -14.13 -19.03
C GLY A 38 -7.17 -14.61 -17.59
N PRO A 39 -6.56 -13.94 -16.59
CA PRO A 39 -6.76 -14.30 -15.19
C PRO A 39 -8.23 -14.06 -14.76
N PRO A 40 -8.78 -14.90 -13.87
CA PRO A 40 -10.15 -14.76 -13.39
C PRO A 40 -10.36 -13.38 -12.77
N MET A 41 -11.45 -12.69 -13.15
CA MET A 41 -11.76 -11.33 -12.67
C MET A 41 -11.75 -11.19 -11.14
N ASN A 42 -12.09 -12.27 -10.42
CA ASN A 42 -12.09 -12.28 -8.96
C ASN A 42 -10.71 -12.00 -8.37
N VAL A 43 -9.65 -12.56 -8.97
CA VAL A 43 -8.26 -12.36 -8.53
C VAL A 43 -7.76 -10.96 -8.86
N VAL A 44 -8.22 -10.39 -9.98
CA VAL A 44 -7.95 -9.00 -10.36
C VAL A 44 -8.57 -8.04 -9.34
N LEU A 45 -9.79 -8.32 -8.87
CA LEU A 45 -10.46 -7.53 -7.83
C LEU A 45 -9.73 -7.61 -6.49
N GLU A 46 -9.35 -8.81 -6.04
CA GLU A 46 -8.54 -9.02 -4.83
C GLU A 46 -7.20 -8.25 -4.90
N LEU A 47 -6.54 -8.26 -6.06
CA LEU A 47 -5.30 -7.52 -6.28
C LEU A 47 -5.49 -5.99 -6.15
N ILE A 48 -6.53 -5.43 -6.78
CA ILE A 48 -6.82 -3.99 -6.72
C ILE A 48 -7.16 -3.56 -5.29
N LEU A 49 -7.95 -4.36 -4.56
CA LEU A 49 -8.29 -4.10 -3.16
C LEU A 49 -7.04 -4.17 -2.26
N GLY A 50 -6.18 -5.17 -2.45
CA GLY A 50 -4.91 -5.30 -1.73
C GLY A 50 -3.97 -4.11 -1.99
N LEU A 51 -3.86 -3.68 -3.25
CA LEU A 51 -3.05 -2.53 -3.64
C LEU A 51 -3.58 -1.22 -3.02
N ALA A 52 -4.89 -1.00 -3.08
CA ALA A 52 -5.55 0.17 -2.49
C ALA A 52 -5.34 0.21 -0.97
N ALA A 53 -5.46 -0.93 -0.28
CA ALA A 53 -5.20 -1.04 1.15
C ALA A 53 -3.73 -0.74 1.49
N CYS A 54 -2.78 -1.23 0.70
CA CYS A 54 -1.35 -0.95 0.88
C CYS A 54 -1.05 0.55 0.69
N MET A 55 -1.66 1.16 -0.33
CA MET A 55 -1.51 2.59 -0.62
C MET A 55 -2.12 3.45 0.49
N TRP A 56 -3.27 3.04 1.04
CA TRP A 56 -3.91 3.68 2.19
C TRP A 56 -3.01 3.62 3.44
N ALA A 57 -2.41 2.47 3.72
CA ALA A 57 -1.46 2.31 4.82
C ALA A 57 -0.24 3.24 4.66
N ALA A 58 0.29 3.38 3.44
CA ALA A 58 1.41 4.29 3.16
C ALA A 58 1.05 5.77 3.40
N LEU A 59 -0.19 6.18 3.12
CA LEU A 59 -0.69 7.54 3.38
C LEU A 59 -0.92 7.82 4.87
N THR A 60 -1.27 6.79 5.66
CA THR A 60 -1.43 6.94 7.12
C THR A 60 -0.10 7.07 7.87
N LEU A 61 1.05 6.86 7.21
CA LEU A 61 2.34 7.21 7.78
C LEU A 61 2.43 8.73 7.85
N PRO A 62 2.52 9.34 9.05
CA PRO A 62 2.65 10.77 9.17
C PRO A 62 4.00 11.19 8.59
N ARG A 63 4.01 11.59 7.33
CA ARG A 63 5.13 12.33 6.75
C ARG A 63 4.97 13.75 7.25
N ASN A 64 5.68 14.06 8.32
CA ASN A 64 5.74 15.41 8.85
C ASN A 64 6.40 16.29 7.78
N PHE A 65 5.60 16.98 6.98
CA PHE A 65 6.08 17.95 6.01
C PHE A 65 6.58 19.15 6.82
N SER A 66 7.86 19.12 7.18
CA SER A 66 8.50 20.26 7.82
C SER A 66 8.41 21.44 6.87
N SER A 67 7.68 22.48 7.28
CA SER A 67 7.54 23.69 6.50
C SER A 67 8.94 24.29 6.30
N ILE A 68 9.33 24.51 5.05
CA ILE A 68 10.63 25.06 4.67
C ILE A 68 10.74 26.55 5.09
N HIS A 69 9.72 27.13 5.73
CA HIS A 69 9.75 28.52 6.17
C HIS A 69 10.77 28.71 7.31
N PRO A 70 11.96 29.28 7.05
CA PRO A 70 13.06 29.31 8.00
C PRO A 70 12.89 30.38 9.10
N VAL A 71 11.71 31.03 9.16
CA VAL A 71 11.43 32.19 10.01
C VAL A 71 10.51 31.86 11.19
N THR A 72 10.04 30.62 11.33
CA THR A 72 9.09 30.29 12.40
C THR A 72 9.76 29.96 13.73
N ASP A 73 10.96 29.37 13.72
CA ASP A 73 11.68 28.96 14.94
C ASP A 73 12.53 30.08 15.57
N GLN A 74 12.83 31.16 14.84
CA GLN A 74 13.61 32.30 15.37
C GLN A 74 12.75 33.40 15.99
N ASN A 75 11.45 33.45 15.67
CA ASN A 75 10.58 34.53 16.13
C ASN A 75 10.22 34.42 17.62
N SER A 76 10.27 33.23 18.23
CA SER A 76 9.96 33.06 19.66
C SER A 76 11.12 33.36 20.61
N SER A 77 12.37 33.37 20.13
CA SER A 77 13.56 33.65 20.94
C SER A 77 13.98 35.12 20.91
N MET A 78 13.53 35.92 19.93
CA MET A 78 13.96 37.31 19.78
C MET A 78 13.17 38.32 20.63
N TYR A 79 12.02 37.94 21.21
CA TYR A 79 11.22 38.84 22.07
C TYR A 79 11.60 38.81 23.56
N TRP A 80 12.72 38.15 23.93
CA TRP A 80 13.09 37.95 25.34
C TRP A 80 14.54 38.34 25.67
N GLU A 81 15.02 39.46 25.14
CA GLU A 81 16.24 40.10 25.65
C GLU A 81 15.86 41.36 26.46
N PRO A 82 15.93 41.33 27.82
CA PRO A 82 15.87 42.52 28.66
C PRO A 82 17.17 43.33 28.66
#